data_AF-A0A7G7YP29-F1
#
_entry.id   AF-A0A7G7YP29-F1
#
_cell.length_a   1.000
_cell.length_b   1.000
_cell.length_c   1.000
_cell.angle_alpha   90.00
_cell.angle_beta   90.00
_cell.angle_gamma   90.00
#
_symmetry.space_group_name_H-M   'P 1'
#
loop_
_entity.id
_entity.type
_entity.pdbx_description
1 polymer ?
#
loop_
_entity_poly.entity_id
_entity_poly.type
_entity_poly.pdbx_seq_one_letter_code
_entity_poly.pdbx_strand_id
1 'polypeptide(L)'
;MTQPNTGPNRQQYPHPMQQEQAVGAFWQWWAEKGASALADMFRGGPRQEEILHELNALITQISPHLVFEFASGDSAGLDSEFLFILTAEGVAEYRAPARRWMLSAPEADATWSYSDLRLPGDSFGVMMGDANVSAHDLRFSVHKGATAVDLEVYHPAFTQLRSSSERGEVAPSEEDQPTVEQLGFVLLDIAFGERAVELWMDTIAFTKTPGASATLEDVRGVLDEYDARFSDDNGDMDQWVVFNDEQAGNYYVGRIHPPLKPLAAPLLDVHVRIDVPFEATEKGMPTQEAQHELFDLEDAFEKKIVEHSAHIGPVDHVGKLVAVETFVGTRAFHFYVGGTTGLLEELQQVAEQYRALPADAKISGEAVIDPAWRRVQDLCI
;
A
#
# COMPACT_ATOMS: atom_id res chain seq x y z
N MET A 1 24.83 3.17 -21.62
CA MET A 1 23.50 3.66 -22.02
C MET A 1 22.83 2.57 -22.86
N THR A 2 22.31 1.56 -22.18
CA THR A 2 21.38 0.57 -22.74
C THR A 2 20.00 1.21 -22.76
N GLN A 3 19.24 0.99 -23.83
CA GLN A 3 17.92 1.60 -23.99
C GLN A 3 16.98 1.23 -22.82
N PRO A 4 16.10 2.16 -22.37
CA PRO A 4 15.11 1.86 -21.36
C PRO A 4 14.24 0.70 -21.86
N ASN A 5 14.36 -0.43 -21.18
CA ASN A 5 13.55 -1.61 -21.44
C ASN A 5 12.09 -1.19 -21.25
N THR A 6 11.30 -1.24 -22.32
CA THR A 6 9.87 -1.00 -22.27
C THR A 6 9.25 -2.11 -21.44
N GLY A 7 9.04 -1.83 -20.16
CA GLY A 7 8.28 -2.66 -19.23
C GLY A 7 6.86 -2.96 -19.77
N PRO A 8 6.12 -3.84 -19.08
CA PRO A 8 4.85 -4.36 -19.57
C PRO A 8 3.89 -3.24 -20.01
N ASN A 9 3.34 -3.45 -21.20
CA ASN A 9 2.36 -2.66 -21.95
C ASN A 9 1.82 -1.37 -21.28
N ARG A 10 2.20 -0.20 -21.82
CA ARG A 10 1.73 1.17 -21.48
C ARG A 10 0.20 1.41 -21.48
N GLN A 11 -0.63 0.40 -21.70
CA GLN A 11 -2.04 0.56 -22.08
C GLN A 11 -3.07 0.57 -20.95
N GLN A 12 -2.69 0.46 -19.67
CA GLN A 12 -3.68 0.38 -18.57
C GLN A 12 -3.58 1.45 -17.48
N TYR A 13 -2.57 2.32 -17.51
CA TYR A 13 -2.51 3.46 -16.59
C TYR A 13 -3.09 4.71 -17.24
N PRO A 14 -4.16 5.31 -16.69
CA PRO A 14 -4.58 6.64 -17.08
C PRO A 14 -3.39 7.59 -16.96
N HIS A 15 -3.20 8.47 -17.94
CA HIS A 15 -2.14 9.47 -17.82
C HIS A 15 -2.43 10.35 -16.59
N PRO A 16 -1.47 10.62 -15.69
CA PRO A 16 -1.75 11.28 -14.41
C PRO A 16 -2.52 12.61 -14.51
N MET A 17 -2.25 13.43 -15.55
CA MET A 17 -3.03 14.65 -15.81
C MET A 17 -4.51 14.40 -16.16
N GLN A 18 -4.83 13.31 -16.87
CA GLN A 18 -6.22 12.94 -17.18
C GLN A 18 -6.94 12.52 -15.90
N GLN A 19 -6.23 11.81 -15.03
CA GLN A 19 -6.74 11.37 -13.75
C GLN A 19 -7.01 12.55 -12.80
N GLU A 20 -6.11 13.54 -12.73
CA GLU A 20 -6.33 14.77 -11.95
C GLU A 20 -7.56 15.55 -12.45
N GLN A 21 -7.76 15.63 -13.77
CA GLN A 21 -8.96 16.25 -14.34
C GLN A 21 -10.23 15.46 -13.98
N ALA A 22 -10.18 14.12 -14.02
CA ALA A 22 -11.30 13.27 -13.64
C ALA A 22 -11.65 13.40 -12.15
N VAL A 23 -10.64 13.46 -11.28
CA VAL A 23 -10.81 13.71 -9.83
C VAL A 23 -11.42 15.10 -9.60
N GLY A 24 -10.94 16.13 -10.29
CA GLY A 24 -11.51 17.48 -10.21
C GLY A 24 -12.97 17.53 -10.67
N ALA A 25 -13.30 16.87 -11.78
CA ALA A 25 -14.67 16.78 -12.28
C ALA A 25 -15.61 16.04 -11.30
N PHE A 26 -15.13 14.97 -10.67
CA PHE A 26 -15.86 14.27 -9.61
C PHE A 26 -16.20 15.22 -8.45
N TRP A 27 -15.20 15.90 -7.89
CA TRP A 27 -15.41 16.74 -6.71
C TRP A 27 -16.24 17.99 -7.00
N GLN A 28 -16.15 18.54 -8.21
CA GLN A 28 -17.04 19.59 -8.67
C GLN A 28 -18.50 19.11 -8.69
N TRP A 29 -18.78 17.97 -9.32
CA TRP A 29 -20.12 17.39 -9.35
C TRP A 29 -20.64 17.05 -7.95
N TRP A 30 -19.77 16.52 -7.08
CA TRP A 30 -20.09 16.19 -5.70
C TRP A 30 -20.60 17.41 -4.93
N ALA A 31 -19.87 18.52 -5.01
CA ALA A 31 -20.22 19.77 -4.35
C ALA A 31 -21.49 20.42 -4.93
N GLU A 32 -21.70 20.34 -6.24
CA GLU A 32 -22.85 20.95 -6.91
C GLU A 32 -24.16 20.18 -6.69
N LYS A 33 -24.10 18.85 -6.59
CA LYS A 33 -25.30 17.99 -6.65
C LYS A 33 -25.16 16.66 -5.89
N GLY A 34 -24.03 15.97 -6.04
CA GLY A 34 -23.89 14.59 -5.59
C GLY A 34 -24.12 14.40 -4.09
N ALA A 35 -23.45 15.21 -3.26
CA ALA A 35 -23.47 15.08 -1.81
C ALA A 35 -24.88 15.24 -1.22
N SER A 36 -25.63 16.25 -1.65
CA SER A 36 -26.97 16.52 -1.15
C SER A 36 -27.98 15.48 -1.63
N ALA A 37 -27.92 15.09 -2.90
CA ALA A 37 -28.82 14.09 -3.46
C ALA A 37 -28.65 12.70 -2.81
N LEU A 38 -27.41 12.28 -2.56
CA LEU A 38 -27.11 11.03 -1.86
C LEU A 38 -27.57 11.05 -0.40
N ALA A 39 -27.31 12.15 0.31
CA ALA A 39 -27.73 12.30 1.71
C ALA A 39 -29.27 12.27 1.82
N ASP A 40 -29.98 12.96 0.93
CA ASP A 40 -31.44 12.94 0.90
C ASP A 40 -32.00 11.53 0.63
N MET A 41 -31.38 10.74 -0.25
CA MET A 41 -31.75 9.35 -0.48
C MET A 41 -31.57 8.50 0.79
N PHE A 42 -30.43 8.62 1.48
CA PHE A 42 -30.16 7.84 2.69
C PHE A 42 -31.04 8.24 3.88
N ARG A 43 -31.53 9.48 3.92
CA ARG A 43 -32.53 9.95 4.89
C ARG A 43 -33.97 9.51 4.54
N GLY A 44 -34.14 8.62 3.56
CA GLY A 44 -35.43 8.05 3.17
C GLY A 44 -36.13 8.79 2.02
N GLY A 45 -35.43 9.67 1.32
CA GLY A 45 -35.88 10.26 0.07
C GLY A 45 -36.03 9.23 -1.06
N PRO A 46 -36.67 9.61 -2.19
CA PRO A 46 -36.83 8.71 -3.32
C PRO A 46 -35.49 8.35 -3.94
N ARG A 47 -35.31 7.09 -4.32
CA ARG A 47 -34.13 6.61 -5.04
C ARG A 47 -34.02 7.31 -6.40
N GLN A 48 -32.84 7.86 -6.69
CA GLN A 48 -32.54 8.59 -7.93
C GLN A 48 -31.47 7.83 -8.72
N GLU A 49 -31.89 6.92 -9.61
CA GLU A 49 -30.95 6.09 -10.40
C GLU A 49 -29.98 6.92 -11.25
N GLU A 50 -30.41 8.11 -11.70
CA GLU A 50 -29.55 9.03 -12.46
C GLU A 50 -28.33 9.49 -11.64
N ILE A 51 -28.50 9.72 -10.33
CA ILE A 51 -27.39 10.11 -9.43
C ILE A 51 -26.38 8.97 -9.30
N LEU A 52 -26.87 7.74 -9.12
CA LEU A 52 -26.01 6.56 -9.00
C LEU A 52 -25.27 6.25 -10.32
N HIS A 53 -25.95 6.47 -11.45
CA HIS A 53 -25.33 6.31 -12.77
C HIS A 53 -24.23 7.36 -13.02
N GLU A 54 -24.51 8.64 -12.71
CA GLU A 54 -23.52 9.72 -12.79
C GLU A 54 -22.31 9.45 -11.88
N LEU A 55 -22.56 9.04 -10.63
CA LEU A 55 -21.53 8.64 -9.67
C LEU A 55 -20.61 7.56 -10.25
N ASN A 56 -21.20 6.46 -10.74
CA ASN A 56 -20.44 5.35 -11.32
C ASN A 56 -19.63 5.79 -12.55
N ALA A 57 -20.21 6.63 -13.41
CA ALA A 57 -19.54 7.14 -14.60
C ALA A 57 -18.35 8.05 -14.25
N LEU A 58 -18.45 8.87 -13.21
CA LEU A 58 -17.36 9.74 -12.74
C LEU A 58 -16.23 8.93 -12.09
N ILE A 59 -16.57 7.93 -11.27
CA ILE A 59 -15.57 7.04 -10.66
C ILE A 59 -14.82 6.24 -11.73
N THR A 60 -15.55 5.70 -12.71
CA THR A 60 -14.94 4.96 -13.83
C THR A 60 -13.95 5.82 -14.62
N GLN A 61 -14.19 7.13 -14.72
CA GLN A 61 -13.26 8.07 -15.36
C GLN A 61 -11.98 8.30 -14.54
N ILE A 62 -12.06 8.24 -13.21
CA ILE A 62 -10.87 8.27 -12.34
C ILE A 62 -10.07 6.98 -12.53
N SER A 63 -10.71 5.83 -12.36
CA SER A 63 -10.14 4.52 -12.67
C SER A 63 -11.24 3.46 -12.71
N PRO A 64 -11.26 2.56 -13.71
CA PRO A 64 -12.33 1.58 -13.90
C PRO A 64 -12.37 0.47 -12.85
N HIS A 65 -11.38 0.38 -11.97
CA HIS A 65 -11.26 -0.68 -10.95
C HIS A 65 -11.46 -0.17 -9.52
N LEU A 66 -11.77 1.12 -9.35
CA LEU A 66 -12.16 1.62 -8.03
C LEU A 66 -13.57 1.18 -7.69
N VAL A 67 -13.75 0.79 -6.44
CA VAL A 67 -15.04 0.41 -5.88
C VAL A 67 -15.43 1.42 -4.83
N PHE A 68 -16.73 1.72 -4.76
CA PHE A 68 -17.24 2.67 -3.81
C PHE A 68 -18.29 2.05 -2.88
N GLU A 69 -18.27 2.52 -1.64
CA GLU A 69 -19.16 2.07 -0.58
C GLU A 69 -19.66 3.26 0.23
N PHE A 70 -20.82 3.06 0.85
CA PHE A 70 -21.39 4.01 1.79
C PHE A 70 -21.59 3.31 3.13
N ALA A 71 -21.15 3.95 4.20
CA ALA A 71 -21.35 3.50 5.57
C ALA A 71 -21.98 4.62 6.40
N SER A 72 -22.52 4.26 7.57
CA SER A 72 -22.91 5.25 8.57
C SER A 72 -21.65 5.75 9.28
N GLY A 73 -21.52 7.06 9.51
CA GLY A 73 -20.37 7.60 10.24
C GLY A 73 -20.32 7.08 11.68
N ASP A 74 -21.47 6.90 12.35
CA ASP A 74 -21.54 6.28 13.68
C ASP A 74 -20.85 4.91 13.72
N SER A 75 -21.07 4.06 12.69
CA SER A 75 -20.50 2.72 12.63
C SER A 75 -18.98 2.68 12.43
N ALA A 76 -18.39 3.82 12.04
CA ALA A 76 -16.97 4.03 11.86
C ALA A 76 -16.37 4.97 12.92
N GLY A 77 -17.14 5.35 13.95
CA GLY A 77 -16.70 6.25 15.02
C GLY A 77 -16.48 7.70 14.56
N LEU A 78 -17.20 8.16 13.54
CA LEU A 78 -17.09 9.50 12.96
C LEU A 78 -18.25 10.40 13.39
N ASP A 79 -18.00 11.72 13.45
CA ASP A 79 -19.03 12.72 13.78
C ASP A 79 -19.98 13.06 12.59
N SER A 80 -19.65 12.59 11.38
CA SER A 80 -20.49 12.76 10.19
C SER A 80 -21.64 11.76 10.16
N GLU A 81 -22.77 12.09 9.53
CA GLU A 81 -23.87 11.14 9.32
C GLU A 81 -23.47 9.95 8.44
N PHE A 82 -22.71 10.22 7.37
CA PHE A 82 -22.33 9.26 6.35
C PHE A 82 -20.83 9.28 6.08
N LEU A 83 -20.31 8.11 5.72
CA LEU A 83 -18.96 7.91 5.21
C LEU A 83 -19.04 7.45 3.76
N PHE A 84 -18.32 8.15 2.88
CA PHE A 84 -18.13 7.73 1.50
C PHE A 84 -16.72 7.15 1.32
N ILE A 85 -16.67 5.87 0.94
CA ILE A 85 -15.41 5.13 0.76
C ILE A 85 -15.20 4.92 -0.74
N LEU A 86 -14.02 5.26 -1.25
CA LEU A 86 -13.58 4.93 -2.60
C LEU A 86 -12.26 4.18 -2.54
N THR A 87 -12.31 2.86 -2.61
CA THR A 87 -11.17 1.96 -2.36
C THR A 87 -10.66 1.30 -3.64
N ALA A 88 -9.39 0.87 -3.59
CA ALA A 88 -8.75 0.02 -4.58
C ALA A 88 -8.98 -1.49 -4.32
N GLU A 89 -9.70 -1.86 -3.25
CA GLU A 89 -9.96 -3.23 -2.81
C GLU A 89 -8.68 -4.09 -2.74
N GLY A 90 -7.64 -3.56 -2.09
CA GLY A 90 -6.35 -4.27 -1.97
C GLY A 90 -5.50 -4.32 -3.26
N VAL A 91 -6.01 -3.87 -4.41
CA VAL A 91 -5.26 -3.89 -5.67
C VAL A 91 -4.31 -2.70 -5.76
N ALA A 92 -3.01 -2.99 -5.61
CA ALA A 92 -1.97 -1.97 -5.49
C ALA A 92 -1.92 -0.98 -6.67
N GLU A 93 -2.15 -1.49 -7.87
CA GLU A 93 -2.18 -0.73 -9.11
C GLU A 93 -3.19 0.43 -9.10
N TYR A 94 -4.25 0.37 -8.29
CA TYR A 94 -5.31 1.37 -8.23
C TYR A 94 -5.29 2.24 -6.95
N ARG A 95 -4.29 2.05 -6.07
CA ARG A 95 -4.15 2.85 -4.85
C ARG A 95 -3.84 4.31 -5.12
N ALA A 96 -2.94 4.60 -6.07
CA ALA A 96 -2.62 5.98 -6.43
C ALA A 96 -3.87 6.77 -6.87
N PRO A 97 -4.74 6.23 -7.74
CA PRO A 97 -6.06 6.81 -8.00
C PRO A 97 -6.94 7.08 -6.79
N ALA A 98 -7.15 6.10 -5.93
CA ALA A 98 -7.96 6.27 -4.72
C ALA A 98 -7.38 7.37 -3.81
N ARG A 99 -6.06 7.37 -3.60
CA ARG A 99 -5.36 8.36 -2.77
C ARG A 99 -5.45 9.77 -3.33
N ARG A 100 -5.30 9.97 -4.66
CA ARG A 100 -5.45 11.30 -5.27
C ARG A 100 -6.87 11.84 -5.16
N TRP A 101 -7.87 10.96 -5.26
CA TRP A 101 -9.25 11.31 -4.99
C TRP A 101 -9.43 11.80 -3.54
N MET A 102 -8.92 11.05 -2.56
CA MET A 102 -9.01 11.40 -1.14
C MET A 102 -8.26 12.69 -0.79
N LEU A 103 -7.05 12.89 -1.33
CA LEU A 103 -6.28 14.13 -1.10
C LEU A 103 -6.95 15.38 -1.70
N SER A 104 -7.86 15.19 -2.66
CA SER A 104 -8.64 16.28 -3.26
C SER A 104 -10.01 16.46 -2.61
N ALA A 105 -10.34 15.64 -1.59
CA ALA A 105 -11.61 15.72 -0.89
C ALA A 105 -11.73 17.05 -0.13
N PRO A 106 -12.95 17.61 -0.03
CA PRO A 106 -13.19 18.71 0.90
C PRO A 106 -12.99 18.24 2.36
N GLU A 107 -12.83 19.19 3.27
CA GLU A 107 -12.88 18.87 4.70
C GLU A 107 -14.20 18.17 5.06
N ALA A 108 -14.13 17.21 5.97
CA ALA A 108 -15.31 16.51 6.46
C ALA A 108 -16.25 17.50 7.16
N ASP A 109 -17.55 17.26 7.06
CA ASP A 109 -18.59 18.06 7.71
C ASP A 109 -19.58 17.17 8.49
N ALA A 110 -20.63 17.76 9.04
CA ALA A 110 -21.63 17.03 9.81
C ALA A 110 -22.39 15.96 8.99
N THR A 111 -22.37 16.04 7.66
CA THR A 111 -23.05 15.08 6.78
C THR A 111 -22.08 14.03 6.24
N TRP A 112 -20.90 14.43 5.77
CA TRP A 112 -20.00 13.57 5.02
C TRP A 112 -18.58 13.55 5.57
N SER A 113 -18.07 12.32 5.73
CA SER A 113 -16.66 11.99 5.81
C SER A 113 -16.24 11.16 4.59
N TYR A 114 -14.94 11.12 4.31
CA TYR A 114 -14.38 10.47 3.12
C TYR A 114 -13.20 9.56 3.51
N SER A 115 -13.03 8.46 2.79
CA SER A 115 -11.89 7.55 2.97
C SER A 115 -11.53 6.85 1.67
N ASP A 116 -10.24 6.65 1.39
CA ASP A 116 -9.77 5.78 0.31
C ASP A 116 -9.59 4.31 0.74
N LEU A 117 -9.97 3.99 1.98
CA LEU A 117 -9.80 2.67 2.60
C LEU A 117 -11.05 2.29 3.39
N ARG A 118 -11.35 0.99 3.45
CA ARG A 118 -12.35 0.49 4.41
C ARG A 118 -11.84 0.70 5.83
N LEU A 119 -12.65 1.38 6.64
CA LEU A 119 -12.41 1.53 8.07
C LEU A 119 -12.92 0.29 8.82
N PRO A 120 -12.28 -0.09 9.93
CA PRO A 120 -12.84 -1.14 10.79
C PRO A 120 -14.22 -0.72 11.28
N GLY A 121 -15.18 -1.64 11.25
CA GLY A 121 -16.55 -1.38 11.67
C GLY A 121 -16.89 -2.08 12.99
N ASP A 122 -17.84 -1.51 13.73
CA ASP A 122 -18.43 -2.16 14.92
C ASP A 122 -19.39 -3.31 14.56
N SER A 123 -19.87 -3.34 13.32
CA SER A 123 -20.70 -4.42 12.78
C SER A 123 -19.83 -5.45 12.09
N PHE A 124 -19.60 -6.57 12.78
CA PHE A 124 -18.73 -7.64 12.31
C PHE A 124 -19.40 -8.63 11.35
N GLY A 125 -20.51 -8.29 10.69
CA GLY A 125 -21.33 -9.26 9.94
C GLY A 125 -21.39 -9.00 8.44
N VAL A 126 -21.37 -10.07 7.64
CA VAL A 126 -21.80 -10.05 6.23
C VAL A 126 -22.92 -11.05 5.97
N MET A 127 -23.85 -10.65 5.11
CA MET A 127 -24.92 -11.52 4.62
C MET A 127 -24.38 -12.43 3.53
N MET A 128 -24.50 -13.74 3.72
CA MET A 128 -24.20 -14.75 2.70
C MET A 128 -25.45 -15.60 2.45
N GLY A 129 -26.19 -15.27 1.38
CA GLY A 129 -27.54 -15.81 1.20
C GLY A 129 -28.43 -15.38 2.38
N ASP A 130 -29.02 -16.34 3.08
CA ASP A 130 -29.82 -16.09 4.29
C ASP A 130 -29.01 -16.20 5.59
N ALA A 131 -27.71 -16.52 5.52
CA ALA A 131 -26.85 -16.71 6.69
C ALA A 131 -26.13 -15.40 7.04
N ASN A 132 -26.19 -15.01 8.31
CA ASN A 132 -25.36 -13.95 8.86
C ASN A 132 -24.01 -14.55 9.29
N VAL A 133 -22.92 -14.12 8.65
CA VAL A 133 -21.56 -14.58 8.92
C VAL A 133 -20.85 -13.52 9.72
N SER A 134 -20.42 -13.85 10.94
CA SER A 134 -19.82 -12.91 11.89
C SER A 134 -18.30 -13.05 11.97
N ALA A 135 -17.56 -11.97 11.76
CA ALA A 135 -16.12 -11.90 11.93
C ALA A 135 -15.68 -12.21 13.38
N HIS A 136 -16.56 -12.12 14.38
CA HIS A 136 -16.27 -12.60 15.75
C HIS A 136 -15.99 -14.10 15.83
N ASP A 137 -16.45 -14.88 14.86
CA ASP A 137 -16.19 -16.31 14.79
C ASP A 137 -14.85 -16.64 14.11
N LEU A 138 -14.11 -15.62 13.64
CA LEU A 138 -12.74 -15.80 13.15
C LEU A 138 -11.82 -16.27 14.27
N ARG A 139 -10.98 -17.25 13.96
CA ARG A 139 -9.91 -17.73 14.82
C ARG A 139 -8.58 -17.70 14.07
N PHE A 140 -7.52 -17.38 14.80
CA PHE A 140 -6.20 -17.15 14.23
C PHE A 140 -5.12 -18.06 14.84
N SER A 141 -4.19 -18.50 13.99
CA SER A 141 -2.82 -18.82 14.41
C SER A 141 -1.95 -17.65 13.96
N VAL A 142 -1.22 -17.04 14.90
CA VAL A 142 -0.47 -15.81 14.66
C VAL A 142 1.03 -16.10 14.70
N HIS A 143 1.73 -15.78 13.62
CA HIS A 143 3.17 -15.91 13.51
C HIS A 143 3.78 -14.52 13.32
N LYS A 144 4.40 -13.99 14.39
CA LYS A 144 5.03 -12.66 14.38
C LYS A 144 6.38 -12.73 13.62
N GLY A 145 6.49 -12.01 12.51
CA GLY A 145 7.74 -11.80 11.77
C GLY A 145 8.50 -10.55 12.24
N ALA A 146 9.61 -10.18 11.59
CA ALA A 146 10.37 -9.01 12.00
C ALA A 146 9.62 -7.70 11.73
N THR A 147 8.89 -7.62 10.62
CA THR A 147 8.26 -6.41 10.08
C THR A 147 6.77 -6.56 9.75
N ALA A 148 6.26 -7.79 9.69
CA ALA A 148 4.85 -8.11 9.48
C ALA A 148 4.44 -9.37 10.27
N VAL A 149 3.19 -9.76 10.14
CA VAL A 149 2.58 -10.91 10.79
C VAL A 149 1.97 -11.84 9.75
N ASP A 150 2.27 -13.13 9.86
CA ASP A 150 1.58 -14.17 9.09
C ASP A 150 0.44 -14.77 9.91
N LEU A 151 -0.67 -15.04 9.23
CA LEU A 151 -1.90 -15.55 9.83
C LEU A 151 -2.37 -16.82 9.16
N GLU A 152 -2.72 -17.82 9.97
CA GLU A 152 -3.67 -18.86 9.56
C GLU A 152 -5.05 -18.49 10.10
N VAL A 153 -6.04 -18.37 9.22
CA VAL A 153 -7.38 -17.86 9.54
C VAL A 153 -8.42 -18.95 9.34
N TYR A 154 -9.15 -19.26 10.41
CA TYR A 154 -10.29 -20.18 10.39
C TYR A 154 -11.58 -19.42 10.63
N HIS A 155 -12.63 -19.82 9.91
CA HIS A 155 -14.01 -19.45 10.19
C HIS A 155 -14.92 -20.67 9.96
N PRO A 156 -15.93 -20.93 10.82
CA PRO A 156 -16.85 -22.07 10.64
C PRO A 156 -17.50 -22.14 9.25
N ALA A 157 -17.88 -20.99 8.68
CA ALA A 157 -18.46 -20.90 7.34
C ALA A 157 -17.52 -21.39 6.22
N PHE A 158 -16.20 -21.36 6.39
CA PHE A 158 -15.24 -21.80 5.37
C PHE A 158 -15.41 -23.29 5.03
N THR A 159 -15.91 -24.10 5.97
CA THR A 159 -16.15 -25.54 5.78
C THR A 159 -17.17 -25.84 4.68
N GLN A 160 -18.04 -24.87 4.36
CA GLN A 160 -19.12 -25.01 3.38
C GLN A 160 -18.75 -24.39 2.02
N LEU A 161 -17.64 -23.67 1.96
CA LEU A 161 -17.21 -22.92 0.78
C LEU A 161 -16.09 -23.64 0.04
N ARG A 162 -15.99 -23.30 -1.25
CA ARG A 162 -14.87 -23.70 -2.11
C ARG A 162 -13.75 -22.68 -2.00
N SER A 163 -12.51 -23.13 -2.01
CA SER A 163 -11.34 -22.28 -2.15
C SER A 163 -11.19 -21.83 -3.62
N SER A 164 -10.46 -20.74 -3.85
CA SER A 164 -10.19 -20.23 -5.20
C SER A 164 -9.50 -21.28 -6.08
N SER A 165 -8.57 -22.05 -5.49
CA SER A 165 -7.89 -23.16 -6.18
C SER A 165 -8.82 -24.31 -6.58
N GLU A 166 -9.93 -24.51 -5.85
CA GLU A 166 -10.94 -25.54 -6.13
C GLU A 166 -11.98 -25.10 -7.19
N ARG A 167 -12.11 -23.79 -7.43
CA ARG A 167 -13.11 -23.23 -8.36
C ARG A 167 -12.72 -23.43 -9.84
N GLY A 168 -11.43 -23.51 -10.16
CA GLY A 168 -10.92 -23.56 -11.53
C GLY A 168 -11.09 -22.22 -12.28
N GLU A 169 -10.84 -22.19 -13.59
CA GLU A 169 -10.85 -20.97 -14.43
C GLU A 169 -12.26 -20.50 -14.87
N VAL A 170 -13.33 -21.11 -14.34
CA VAL A 170 -14.70 -20.77 -14.78
C VAL A 170 -15.10 -19.41 -14.19
N ALA A 171 -15.50 -18.48 -15.06
CA ALA A 171 -15.98 -17.17 -14.64
C ALA A 171 -17.19 -17.32 -13.69
N PRO A 172 -17.19 -16.63 -12.54
CA PRO A 172 -18.29 -16.71 -11.59
C PRO A 172 -19.60 -16.18 -12.20
N SER A 173 -20.68 -16.89 -11.96
CA SER A 173 -22.06 -16.47 -12.19
C SER A 173 -22.59 -15.66 -11.00
N GLU A 174 -23.68 -14.91 -11.20
CA GLU A 174 -24.33 -14.13 -10.13
C GLU A 174 -24.86 -15.01 -8.98
N GLU A 175 -25.07 -16.31 -9.21
CA GLU A 175 -25.54 -17.27 -8.21
C GLU A 175 -24.38 -17.97 -7.46
N ASP A 176 -23.12 -17.71 -7.83
CA ASP A 176 -21.99 -18.36 -7.19
C ASP A 176 -21.75 -17.82 -5.78
N GLN A 177 -21.64 -18.74 -4.82
CA GLN A 177 -21.18 -18.42 -3.48
C GLN A 177 -19.77 -17.82 -3.52
N PRO A 178 -19.38 -16.97 -2.56
CA PRO A 178 -18.00 -16.48 -2.46
C PRO A 178 -17.02 -17.64 -2.21
N THR A 179 -15.76 -17.49 -2.62
CA THR A 179 -14.71 -18.42 -2.16
C THR A 179 -14.40 -18.20 -0.67
N VAL A 180 -13.68 -19.15 -0.09
CA VAL A 180 -13.09 -19.00 1.24
C VAL A 180 -12.26 -17.72 1.32
N GLU A 181 -11.42 -17.46 0.33
CA GLU A 181 -10.53 -16.30 0.27
C GLU A 181 -11.32 -15.00 0.16
N GLN A 182 -12.32 -14.95 -0.73
CA GLN A 182 -13.18 -13.76 -0.89
C GLN A 182 -13.91 -13.41 0.41
N LEU A 183 -14.54 -14.39 1.05
CA LEU A 183 -15.19 -14.16 2.34
C LEU A 183 -14.17 -13.78 3.41
N GLY A 184 -13.04 -14.48 3.45
CA GLY A 184 -11.99 -14.29 4.43
C GLY A 184 -11.46 -12.87 4.44
N PHE A 185 -11.07 -12.34 3.28
CA PHE A 185 -10.61 -10.95 3.16
C PHE A 185 -11.68 -9.93 3.56
N VAL A 186 -12.94 -10.11 3.14
CA VAL A 186 -14.04 -9.23 3.55
C VAL A 186 -14.21 -9.22 5.07
N LEU A 187 -14.17 -10.39 5.72
CA LEU A 187 -14.28 -10.46 7.19
C LEU A 187 -13.08 -9.81 7.90
N LEU A 188 -11.88 -9.90 7.33
CA LEU A 188 -10.69 -9.24 7.87
C LEU A 188 -10.76 -7.71 7.73
N ASP A 189 -11.15 -7.21 6.56
CA ASP A 189 -11.34 -5.77 6.30
C ASP A 189 -12.38 -5.18 7.25
N ILE A 190 -13.50 -5.89 7.48
CA ILE A 190 -14.51 -5.44 8.44
C ILE A 190 -13.94 -5.38 9.86
N ALA A 191 -13.16 -6.40 10.25
CA ALA A 191 -12.70 -6.54 11.62
C ALA A 191 -11.51 -5.63 11.99
N PHE A 192 -10.63 -5.36 11.03
CA PHE A 192 -9.36 -4.67 11.25
C PHE A 192 -9.19 -3.42 10.38
N GLY A 193 -10.03 -3.23 9.37
CA GLY A 193 -9.85 -2.20 8.35
C GLY A 193 -8.81 -2.61 7.31
N GLU A 194 -8.94 -2.07 6.10
CA GLU A 194 -8.03 -2.34 4.99
C GLU A 194 -6.60 -1.91 5.34
N ARG A 195 -6.44 -0.82 6.12
CA ARG A 195 -5.11 -0.32 6.51
C ARG A 195 -4.31 -1.34 7.32
N ALA A 196 -4.89 -1.91 8.37
CA ALA A 196 -4.15 -2.81 9.24
C ALA A 196 -3.84 -4.13 8.53
N VAL A 197 -4.77 -4.63 7.71
CA VAL A 197 -4.58 -5.83 6.90
C VAL A 197 -3.41 -5.63 5.92
N GLU A 198 -3.43 -4.56 5.13
CA GLU A 198 -2.49 -4.37 4.03
C GLU A 198 -1.09 -3.89 4.45
N LEU A 199 -0.95 -3.25 5.62
CA LEU A 199 0.36 -2.83 6.13
C LEU A 199 1.07 -3.95 6.88
N TRP A 200 0.35 -4.67 7.75
CA TRP A 200 0.96 -5.50 8.78
C TRP A 200 0.72 -6.99 8.62
N MET A 201 -0.27 -7.40 7.81
CA MET A 201 -0.47 -8.82 7.48
C MET A 201 0.26 -9.15 6.17
N ASP A 202 1.08 -10.19 6.21
CA ASP A 202 1.83 -10.63 5.03
C ASP A 202 1.22 -11.89 4.41
N THR A 203 1.57 -13.07 4.91
CA THR A 203 0.93 -14.31 4.46
C THR A 203 -0.36 -14.55 5.20
N ILE A 204 -1.48 -14.64 4.47
CA ILE A 204 -2.79 -15.00 5.02
C ILE A 204 -3.22 -16.34 4.41
N ALA A 205 -3.21 -17.38 5.23
CA ALA A 205 -3.65 -18.72 4.87
C ALA A 205 -5.04 -19.00 5.45
N PHE A 206 -6.06 -19.13 4.61
CA PHE A 206 -7.39 -19.50 5.07
C PHE A 206 -7.51 -21.03 5.19
N THR A 207 -7.88 -21.52 6.37
CA THR A 207 -8.01 -22.95 6.66
C THR A 207 -9.47 -23.35 6.88
N LYS A 208 -9.85 -24.53 6.37
CA LYS A 208 -11.15 -25.15 6.64
C LYS A 208 -11.14 -26.04 7.90
N THR A 209 -9.96 -26.29 8.48
CA THR A 209 -9.82 -27.17 9.64
C THR A 209 -9.66 -26.32 10.90
N PRO A 210 -10.45 -26.56 11.95
CA PRO A 210 -10.26 -25.86 13.22
C PRO A 210 -8.90 -26.25 13.84
N GLY A 211 -8.19 -25.27 14.39
CA GLY A 211 -6.88 -25.46 15.01
C GLY A 211 -6.33 -24.14 15.58
N ALA A 212 -6.62 -23.04 14.89
CA ALA A 212 -6.45 -21.68 15.36
C ALA A 212 -7.27 -21.38 16.63
N SER A 213 -6.70 -20.61 17.56
CA SER A 213 -7.34 -20.30 18.86
C SER A 213 -7.35 -18.81 19.23
N ALA A 214 -6.46 -18.00 18.66
CA ALA A 214 -6.45 -16.55 18.93
C ALA A 214 -7.73 -15.90 18.39
N THR A 215 -8.15 -14.83 19.04
CA THR A 215 -9.36 -14.05 18.75
C THR A 215 -9.03 -12.77 17.98
N LEU A 216 -10.07 -12.03 17.58
CA LEU A 216 -9.90 -10.70 16.99
C LEU A 216 -9.13 -9.74 17.91
N GLU A 217 -9.40 -9.78 19.21
CA GLU A 217 -8.76 -8.88 20.19
C GLU A 217 -7.26 -9.20 20.33
N ASP A 218 -6.91 -10.50 20.34
CA ASP A 218 -5.52 -10.93 20.37
C ASP A 218 -4.76 -10.41 19.15
N VAL A 219 -5.33 -10.55 17.95
CA VAL A 219 -4.71 -10.07 16.71
C VAL A 219 -4.64 -8.55 16.68
N ARG A 220 -5.69 -7.83 17.12
CA ARG A 220 -5.69 -6.36 17.19
C ARG A 220 -4.55 -5.85 18.08
N GLY A 221 -4.36 -6.46 19.25
CA GLY A 221 -3.24 -6.13 20.13
C GLY A 221 -1.87 -6.34 19.45
N VAL A 222 -1.72 -7.38 18.63
CA VAL A 222 -0.50 -7.58 17.83
C VAL A 222 -0.35 -6.50 16.76
N LEU A 223 -1.41 -6.14 16.04
CA LEU A 223 -1.33 -5.10 15.00
C LEU A 223 -1.00 -3.73 15.61
N ASP A 224 -1.59 -3.40 16.76
CA ASP A 224 -1.30 -2.17 17.50
C ASP A 224 0.17 -2.13 17.96
N GLU A 225 0.75 -3.26 18.38
CA GLU A 225 2.18 -3.37 18.69
C GLU A 225 3.07 -3.05 17.47
N TYR A 226 2.68 -3.50 16.26
CA TYR A 226 3.44 -3.22 15.04
C TYR A 226 3.30 -1.76 14.61
N ASP A 227 2.08 -1.23 14.63
CA ASP A 227 1.84 0.17 14.29
C ASP A 227 2.63 1.11 15.22
N ALA A 228 2.59 0.86 16.54
CA ALA A 228 3.35 1.62 17.52
C ALA A 228 4.87 1.42 17.44
N ARG A 229 5.33 0.25 16.97
CA ARG A 229 6.76 -0.04 16.82
C ARG A 229 7.41 0.73 15.68
N PHE A 230 6.66 0.97 14.61
CA PHE A 230 7.21 1.54 13.38
C PHE A 230 6.80 3.00 13.14
N SER A 231 5.77 3.48 13.84
CA SER A 231 5.39 4.89 13.85
C SER A 231 6.19 5.69 14.88
N ASP A 232 6.49 6.94 14.57
CA ASP A 232 6.98 7.93 15.54
C ASP A 232 5.84 8.61 16.32
N ASP A 233 6.18 9.57 17.18
CA ASP A 233 5.20 10.31 17.99
C ASP A 233 4.18 11.12 17.15
N ASN A 234 4.46 11.37 15.86
CA ASN A 234 3.58 12.05 14.92
C ASN A 234 2.76 11.06 14.06
N GLY A 235 3.00 9.76 14.18
CA GLY A 235 2.37 8.73 13.34
C GLY A 235 3.12 8.49 12.02
N ASP A 236 4.29 9.10 11.84
CA ASP A 236 5.11 8.90 10.65
C ASP A 236 5.93 7.61 10.81
N MET A 237 5.86 6.75 9.80
CA MET A 237 6.57 5.47 9.81
C MET A 237 8.06 5.74 9.54
N ASP A 238 8.90 5.94 10.57
CA ASP A 238 10.31 6.35 10.42
C ASP A 238 11.38 5.38 11.02
N GLN A 239 10.98 4.19 11.45
CA GLN A 239 11.91 3.28 12.13
C GLN A 239 12.63 2.31 11.16
N TRP A 240 13.95 2.41 11.07
CA TRP A 240 14.78 1.46 10.32
C TRP A 240 14.97 0.13 11.06
N VAL A 241 14.83 -0.98 10.32
CA VAL A 241 15.20 -2.32 10.77
C VAL A 241 16.47 -2.75 10.05
N VAL A 242 17.47 -3.21 10.81
CA VAL A 242 18.75 -3.69 10.28
C VAL A 242 18.81 -5.20 10.42
N PHE A 243 19.22 -5.87 9.35
CA PHE A 243 19.46 -7.30 9.28
C PHE A 243 20.87 -7.56 8.77
N ASN A 244 21.48 -8.62 9.29
CA ASN A 244 22.81 -9.05 8.91
C ASN A 244 22.82 -10.56 8.73
N ASP A 245 23.56 -11.02 7.74
CA ASP A 245 23.71 -12.43 7.40
C ASP A 245 25.11 -12.71 6.82
N GLU A 246 25.51 -13.98 6.77
CA GLU A 246 26.72 -14.41 6.08
C GLU A 246 26.36 -15.28 4.87
N GLN A 247 26.65 -14.79 3.67
CA GLN A 247 26.32 -15.46 2.41
C GLN A 247 27.60 -15.80 1.65
N ALA A 248 27.80 -17.10 1.40
CA ALA A 248 28.98 -17.62 0.70
C ALA A 248 30.33 -17.11 1.25
N GLY A 249 30.41 -16.88 2.57
CA GLY A 249 31.62 -16.42 3.28
C GLY A 249 31.83 -14.90 3.32
N ASN A 250 30.91 -14.12 2.73
CA ASN A 250 30.86 -12.66 2.77
C ASN A 250 29.76 -12.18 3.71
N TYR A 251 29.93 -11.01 4.30
CA TYR A 251 28.86 -10.38 5.07
C TYR A 251 27.86 -9.69 4.16
N TYR A 252 26.60 -9.85 4.51
CA TYR A 252 25.47 -9.13 3.97
C TYR A 252 24.88 -8.26 5.08
N VAL A 253 24.67 -6.97 4.79
CA VAL A 253 23.97 -6.06 5.70
C VAL A 253 22.87 -5.38 4.91
N GLY A 254 21.63 -5.58 5.32
CA GLY A 254 20.48 -4.87 4.80
C GLY A 254 19.86 -4.00 5.89
N ARG A 255 19.28 -2.88 5.45
CA ARG A 255 18.36 -2.10 6.28
C ARG A 255 17.13 -1.75 5.46
N ILE A 256 15.98 -1.81 6.09
CA ILE A 256 14.70 -1.51 5.48
C ILE A 256 13.91 -0.56 6.37
N HIS A 257 12.96 0.12 5.76
CA HIS A 257 12.04 1.04 6.40
C HIS A 257 10.62 0.47 6.32
N PRO A 258 10.17 -0.30 7.34
CA PRO A 258 8.87 -0.94 7.30
C PRO A 258 7.71 0.06 7.46
N PRO A 259 6.52 -0.29 6.94
CA PRO A 259 6.25 -1.49 6.13
C PRO A 259 6.65 -1.26 4.66
N LEU A 260 7.27 -2.28 4.04
CA LEU A 260 7.56 -2.27 2.60
C LEU A 260 6.31 -2.65 1.80
N LYS A 261 5.24 -1.89 2.00
CA LYS A 261 3.93 -2.10 1.40
C LYS A 261 3.51 -0.84 0.66
N PRO A 262 2.88 -0.98 -0.52
CA PRO A 262 2.46 0.17 -1.32
C PRO A 262 1.43 1.05 -0.60
N LEU A 263 0.69 0.50 0.36
CA LEU A 263 -0.25 1.28 1.16
C LEU A 263 0.45 2.32 2.07
N ALA A 264 1.72 2.11 2.40
CA ALA A 264 2.50 3.07 3.21
C ALA A 264 2.73 4.40 2.47
N ALA A 265 2.86 4.34 1.14
CA ALA A 265 3.01 5.53 0.30
C ALA A 265 2.36 5.31 -1.08
N PRO A 266 1.02 5.38 -1.17
CA PRO A 266 0.25 4.99 -2.36
C PRO A 266 0.58 5.73 -3.65
N LEU A 267 1.20 6.90 -3.55
CA LEU A 267 1.58 7.74 -4.70
C LEU A 267 2.96 7.41 -5.25
N LEU A 268 3.76 6.60 -4.56
CA LEU A 268 5.10 6.23 -4.99
C LEU A 268 5.03 4.90 -5.75
N ASP A 269 5.05 5.00 -7.08
CA ASP A 269 4.74 3.90 -8.01
C ASP A 269 5.91 3.52 -8.91
N VAL A 270 7.07 4.16 -8.75
CA VAL A 270 8.29 3.84 -9.48
C VAL A 270 9.38 3.42 -8.51
N HIS A 271 9.82 2.16 -8.62
CA HIS A 271 11.01 1.68 -7.93
C HIS A 271 12.26 2.17 -8.65
N VAL A 272 13.21 2.72 -7.90
CA VAL A 272 14.53 3.13 -8.40
C VAL A 272 15.59 2.41 -7.58
N ARG A 273 16.40 1.60 -8.25
CA ARG A 273 17.59 0.97 -7.66
C ARG A 273 18.84 1.67 -8.15
N ILE A 274 19.70 2.10 -7.23
CA ILE A 274 21.02 2.68 -7.54
C ILE A 274 22.08 1.80 -6.87
N ASP A 275 22.91 1.15 -7.68
CA ASP A 275 24.01 0.29 -7.25
C ASP A 275 25.33 1.06 -7.31
N VAL A 276 25.93 1.28 -6.13
CA VAL A 276 27.15 2.05 -5.94
C VAL A 276 28.30 1.12 -5.53
N PRO A 277 29.28 0.86 -6.41
CA PRO A 277 30.47 0.11 -6.06
C PRO A 277 31.35 0.86 -5.07
N PHE A 278 32.03 0.13 -4.18
CA PHE A 278 32.93 0.70 -3.18
C PHE A 278 34.16 -0.17 -2.94
N GLU A 279 35.20 0.42 -2.32
CA GLU A 279 36.40 -0.31 -1.90
C GLU A 279 36.09 -1.24 -0.72
N ALA A 280 36.19 -2.54 -0.95
CA ALA A 280 35.77 -3.58 -0.03
C ALA A 280 36.93 -4.20 0.76
N THR A 281 36.62 -4.63 1.98
CA THR A 281 37.44 -5.53 2.80
C THR A 281 37.39 -6.96 2.27
N GLU A 282 38.21 -7.86 2.83
CA GLU A 282 38.20 -9.29 2.48
C GLU A 282 36.83 -9.98 2.69
N LYS A 283 35.97 -9.39 3.51
CA LYS A 283 34.62 -9.89 3.81
C LYS A 283 33.51 -9.23 2.99
N GLY A 284 33.87 -8.43 1.98
CA GLY A 284 32.92 -7.79 1.07
C GLY A 284 32.27 -6.50 1.61
N MET A 285 32.58 -6.10 2.85
CA MET A 285 32.08 -4.88 3.49
C MET A 285 32.95 -3.67 3.17
N PRO A 286 32.43 -2.44 3.17
CA PRO A 286 33.20 -1.25 2.86
C PRO A 286 34.32 -1.04 3.88
N THR A 287 35.44 -0.49 3.40
CA THR A 287 36.46 0.08 4.29
C THR A 287 35.89 1.26 5.08
N GLN A 288 36.61 1.72 6.12
CA GLN A 288 36.14 2.85 6.94
C GLN A 288 35.94 4.14 6.11
N GLU A 289 36.84 4.42 5.18
CA GLU A 289 36.75 5.57 4.28
C GLU A 289 35.56 5.42 3.32
N ALA A 290 35.42 4.25 2.68
CA ALA A 290 34.28 3.95 1.81
C ALA A 290 32.94 4.03 2.55
N GLN A 291 32.89 3.59 3.82
CA GLN A 291 31.67 3.66 4.62
C GLN A 291 31.25 5.11 4.91
N HIS A 292 32.21 6.02 5.16
CA HIS A 292 31.91 7.44 5.36
C HIS A 292 31.36 8.07 4.08
N GLU A 293 32.02 7.83 2.94
CA GLU A 293 31.60 8.35 1.63
C GLU A 293 30.21 7.84 1.22
N LEU A 294 29.87 6.60 1.56
CA LEU A 294 28.55 6.03 1.29
C LEU A 294 27.45 6.61 2.19
N PHE A 295 27.78 7.01 3.43
CA PHE A 295 26.83 7.72 4.29
C PHE A 295 26.61 9.15 3.78
N ASP A 296 27.67 9.86 3.40
CA ASP A 296 27.54 11.21 2.82
C ASP A 296 26.70 11.19 1.52
N LEU A 297 26.83 10.12 0.71
CA LEU A 297 26.00 9.92 -0.47
C LEU A 297 24.53 9.67 -0.14
N GLU A 298 24.26 8.87 0.89
CA GLU A 298 22.91 8.64 1.40
C GLU A 298 22.25 9.94 1.87
N ASP A 299 22.95 10.70 2.72
CA ASP A 299 22.50 12.01 3.20
C ASP A 299 22.22 12.96 2.02
N ALA A 300 23.04 12.91 0.97
CA ALA A 300 22.82 13.70 -0.24
C ALA A 300 21.56 13.29 -1.01
N PHE A 301 21.23 12.00 -1.07
CA PHE A 301 19.97 11.53 -1.65
C PHE A 301 18.76 11.99 -0.82
N GLU A 302 18.78 11.77 0.48
CA GLU A 302 17.67 12.15 1.37
C GLU A 302 17.44 13.67 1.36
N LYS A 303 18.51 14.45 1.45
CA LYS A 303 18.45 15.90 1.33
C LYS A 303 17.84 16.32 -0.01
N LYS A 304 18.22 15.66 -1.11
CA LYS A 304 17.68 15.98 -2.43
C LYS A 304 16.17 15.69 -2.50
N ILE A 305 15.70 14.61 -1.91
CA ILE A 305 14.27 14.28 -1.82
C ILE A 305 13.52 15.40 -1.11
N VAL A 306 14.01 15.87 0.04
CA VAL A 306 13.40 16.95 0.83
C VAL A 306 13.42 18.29 0.07
N GLU A 307 14.53 18.63 -0.57
CA GLU A 307 14.64 19.85 -1.37
C GLU A 307 13.65 19.83 -2.55
N HIS A 308 13.52 18.69 -3.21
CA HIS A 308 12.61 18.52 -4.35
C HIS A 308 11.14 18.58 -3.91
N SER A 309 10.81 18.01 -2.75
CA SER A 309 9.44 17.97 -2.26
C SER A 309 8.89 19.35 -1.91
N ALA A 310 9.73 20.29 -1.46
CA ALA A 310 9.34 21.66 -1.14
C ALA A 310 8.60 22.41 -2.28
N HIS A 311 8.74 21.95 -3.52
CA HIS A 311 8.10 22.53 -4.70
C HIS A 311 6.90 21.73 -5.24
N ILE A 312 6.66 20.53 -4.71
CA ILE A 312 5.69 19.57 -5.26
C ILE A 312 4.59 19.25 -4.25
N GLY A 313 4.96 19.01 -2.98
CA GLY A 313 4.01 18.60 -1.95
C GLY A 313 4.70 17.91 -0.76
N PRO A 314 3.93 17.21 0.09
CA PRO A 314 4.48 16.40 1.19
C PRO A 314 5.55 15.43 0.70
N VAL A 315 6.60 15.23 1.49
CA VAL A 315 7.77 14.41 1.10
C VAL A 315 7.37 12.99 0.72
N ASP A 316 6.42 12.39 1.45
CA ASP A 316 5.92 11.03 1.22
C ASP A 316 5.11 10.88 -0.08
N HIS A 317 4.78 11.98 -0.74
CA HIS A 317 4.15 11.97 -2.07
C HIS A 317 5.18 12.06 -3.21
N VAL A 318 6.44 12.37 -2.88
CA VAL A 318 7.48 12.69 -3.85
C VAL A 318 8.47 11.54 -4.00
N GLY A 319 9.01 11.06 -2.90
CA GLY A 319 9.84 9.87 -2.87
C GLY A 319 10.40 9.54 -1.50
N LYS A 320 10.92 8.33 -1.38
CA LYS A 320 11.42 7.77 -0.13
C LYS A 320 12.52 6.76 -0.39
N LEU A 321 13.58 6.79 0.41
CA LEU A 321 14.54 5.68 0.52
C LEU A 321 13.92 4.61 1.42
N VAL A 322 13.68 3.42 0.89
CA VAL A 322 12.96 2.35 1.62
C VAL A 322 13.84 1.19 2.03
N ALA A 323 14.97 0.99 1.34
CA ALA A 323 15.92 -0.04 1.68
C ALA A 323 17.34 0.30 1.22
N VAL A 324 18.32 -0.22 1.94
CA VAL A 324 19.72 -0.21 1.52
C VAL A 324 20.33 -1.58 1.79
N GLU A 325 20.95 -2.16 0.77
CA GLU A 325 21.67 -3.42 0.85
C GLU A 325 23.17 -3.18 0.68
N THR A 326 24.00 -3.86 1.45
CA THR A 326 25.46 -3.85 1.31
C THR A 326 25.94 -5.27 1.16
N PHE A 327 26.51 -5.59 0.00
CA PHE A 327 26.99 -6.93 -0.31
C PHE A 327 28.12 -6.89 -1.34
N VAL A 328 29.21 -7.61 -1.08
CA VAL A 328 30.33 -7.87 -2.01
C VAL A 328 30.75 -6.63 -2.81
N GLY A 329 31.17 -5.58 -2.10
CA GLY A 329 31.70 -4.37 -2.74
C GLY A 329 30.66 -3.47 -3.40
N THR A 330 29.37 -3.71 -3.20
CA THR A 330 28.29 -2.89 -3.76
C THR A 330 27.30 -2.48 -2.67
N ARG A 331 26.92 -1.20 -2.65
CA ARG A 331 25.79 -0.68 -1.87
C ARG A 331 24.64 -0.36 -2.80
N ALA A 332 23.51 -1.03 -2.62
CA ALA A 332 22.30 -0.79 -3.38
C ALA A 332 21.35 0.09 -2.56
N PHE A 333 20.91 1.20 -3.14
CA PHE A 333 19.88 2.07 -2.58
C PHE A 333 18.57 1.83 -3.32
N HIS A 334 17.50 1.57 -2.56
CA HIS A 334 16.16 1.32 -3.09
C HIS A 334 15.25 2.49 -2.73
N PHE A 335 14.83 3.23 -3.73
CA PHE A 335 13.86 4.30 -3.58
C PHE A 335 12.53 3.91 -4.20
N TYR A 336 11.45 4.45 -3.65
CA TYR A 336 10.21 4.63 -4.39
C TYR A 336 9.99 6.11 -4.62
N VAL A 337 9.62 6.48 -5.85
CA VAL A 337 9.34 7.85 -6.24
C VAL A 337 7.99 7.93 -6.93
N GLY A 338 7.32 9.07 -6.81
CA GLY A 338 6.10 9.32 -7.58
C GLY A 338 6.45 9.54 -9.05
N GLY A 339 5.87 8.76 -9.96
CA GLY A 339 6.21 8.80 -11.39
C GLY A 339 5.97 10.14 -12.09
N THR A 340 5.29 11.09 -11.43
CA THR A 340 5.01 12.45 -11.93
C THR A 340 5.90 13.53 -11.34
N THR A 341 6.78 13.21 -10.39
CA THR A 341 7.48 14.25 -9.61
C THR A 341 8.77 14.72 -10.28
N GLY A 342 9.34 13.96 -11.21
CA GLY A 342 10.66 14.25 -11.79
C GLY A 342 11.82 14.02 -10.82
N LEU A 343 11.58 13.36 -9.68
CA LEU A 343 12.62 13.06 -8.70
C LEU A 343 13.66 12.06 -9.22
N LEU A 344 13.30 11.21 -10.19
CA LEU A 344 14.22 10.23 -10.77
C LEU A 344 15.48 10.91 -11.35
N GLU A 345 15.29 11.97 -12.13
CA GLU A 345 16.38 12.72 -12.74
C GLU A 345 17.28 13.39 -11.69
N GLU A 346 16.70 13.88 -10.60
CA GLU A 346 17.43 14.48 -9.48
C GLU A 346 18.28 13.44 -8.72
N LEU A 347 17.74 12.24 -8.48
CA LEU A 347 18.51 11.14 -7.87
C LEU A 347 19.67 10.70 -8.78
N GLN A 348 19.43 10.61 -10.10
CA GLN A 348 20.50 10.32 -11.06
C GLN A 348 21.60 11.38 -11.01
N GLN A 349 21.24 12.66 -10.89
CA GLN A 349 22.20 13.75 -10.80
C GLN A 349 23.06 13.64 -9.52
N VAL A 350 22.48 13.28 -8.37
CA VAL A 350 23.23 13.05 -7.13
C VAL A 350 24.23 11.91 -7.32
N ALA A 351 23.79 10.78 -7.89
CA ALA A 351 24.66 9.64 -8.18
C ALA A 351 25.80 10.02 -9.14
N GLU A 352 25.52 10.76 -10.22
CA GLU A 352 26.52 11.24 -11.17
C GLU A 352 27.56 12.20 -10.58
N GLN A 353 27.30 12.80 -9.43
CA GLN A 353 28.24 13.69 -8.73
C GLN A 353 29.17 12.94 -7.77
N TYR A 354 28.86 11.70 -7.44
CA TYR A 354 29.69 10.88 -6.56
C TYR A 354 31.05 10.54 -7.20
N ARG A 355 32.15 10.65 -6.43
CA ARG A 355 33.52 10.51 -6.94
C ARG A 355 34.35 9.43 -6.25
N ALA A 356 33.93 8.95 -5.09
CA ALA A 356 34.65 7.93 -4.32
C ALA A 356 34.37 6.50 -4.84
N LEU A 357 34.60 6.28 -6.14
CA LEU A 357 34.45 4.99 -6.78
C LEU A 357 35.81 4.27 -6.89
N PRO A 358 35.83 2.92 -6.78
CA PRO A 358 36.99 2.13 -7.18
C PRO A 358 37.41 2.40 -8.63
N ALA A 359 38.67 2.13 -8.95
CA ALA A 359 39.18 2.30 -10.31
C ALA A 359 38.34 1.51 -11.33
N ASP A 360 37.98 2.15 -12.45
CA ASP A 360 37.15 1.60 -13.53
C ASP A 360 35.71 1.19 -13.17
N ALA A 361 35.30 1.37 -11.90
CA ALA A 361 33.93 1.12 -11.47
C ALA A 361 32.98 2.25 -11.90
N LYS A 362 31.70 1.90 -12.05
CA LYS A 362 30.63 2.84 -12.42
C LYS A 362 29.40 2.55 -11.59
N ILE A 363 28.71 3.60 -11.21
CA ILE A 363 27.35 3.46 -10.66
C ILE A 363 26.45 2.90 -11.75
N SER A 364 25.60 1.98 -11.36
CA SER A 364 24.58 1.37 -12.22
C SER A 364 23.23 1.38 -11.51
N GLY A 365 22.17 0.95 -12.19
CA GLY A 365 20.84 0.95 -11.60
C GLY A 365 19.74 0.75 -12.63
N GLU A 366 18.51 0.74 -12.13
CA GLU A 366 17.30 0.67 -12.93
C GLU A 366 16.18 1.50 -12.30
N ALA A 367 15.21 1.91 -13.14
CA ALA A 367 13.97 2.51 -12.70
C ALA A 367 12.80 1.78 -13.39
N VAL A 368 11.83 1.32 -12.61
CA VAL A 368 10.74 0.46 -13.08
C VAL A 368 9.43 0.89 -12.42
N ILE A 369 8.36 0.98 -13.21
CA ILE A 369 7.00 1.15 -12.68
C ILE A 369 6.64 -0.10 -11.87
N ASP A 370 6.43 0.08 -10.57
CA ASP A 370 6.15 -0.97 -9.58
C ASP A 370 5.20 -0.48 -8.47
N PRO A 371 3.93 -0.17 -8.79
CA PRO A 371 2.94 0.30 -7.80
C PRO A 371 2.59 -0.77 -6.76
N ALA A 372 2.94 -2.04 -6.99
CA ALA A 372 2.76 -3.13 -6.05
C ALA A 372 3.95 -3.33 -5.09
N TRP A 373 5.01 -2.53 -5.26
CA TRP A 373 6.26 -2.59 -4.51
C TRP A 373 6.95 -3.96 -4.53
N ARG A 374 6.76 -4.76 -5.59
CA ARG A 374 7.26 -6.14 -5.70
C ARG A 374 8.78 -6.22 -5.63
N ARG A 375 9.51 -5.18 -6.02
CA ARG A 375 10.98 -5.17 -6.05
C ARG A 375 11.65 -5.12 -4.69
N VAL A 376 10.88 -4.89 -3.62
CA VAL A 376 11.42 -4.84 -2.24
C VAL A 376 10.73 -5.82 -1.29
N GLN A 377 9.74 -6.59 -1.76
CA GLN A 377 9.00 -7.54 -0.91
C GLN A 377 9.91 -8.62 -0.31
N ASP A 378 10.86 -9.13 -1.09
CA ASP A 378 11.82 -10.16 -0.64
C ASP A 378 12.83 -9.64 0.41
N LEU A 379 12.82 -8.33 0.71
CA LEU A 379 13.66 -7.75 1.77
C LEU A 379 12.98 -7.80 3.15
N CYS A 380 11.68 -8.09 3.22
CA CYS A 380 10.98 -8.38 4.46
C CYS A 380 11.32 -9.82 4.88
N ILE A 381 12.16 -9.98 5.90
CA ILE A 381 12.56 -11.29 6.47
C ILE A 381 11.72 -11.62 7.71
#